data_AF-A0A1I1KFM7-F1
#
_entry.id   AF-A0A1I1KFM7-F1
#
_cell.length_a   1.000
_cell.length_b   1.000
_cell.length_c   1.000
_cell.angle_alpha   90.00
_cell.angle_beta   90.00
_cell.angle_gamma   90.00
#
_symmetry.space_group_name_H-M   'P 1'
#
loop_
_entity.id
_entity.type
_entity.pdbx_description
1 polymer ?
#
loop_
_entity_poly.entity_id
_entity_poly.type
_entity_poly.pdbx_seq_one_letter_code
_entity_poly.pdbx_strand_id
1 'polypeptide(L)'
;MKNKFVWLLLLTLAACTPRWEDEEKEKFRQDCMRGATNSNFGNPEVYCDCMLNNLMKAYPNPDDIHELTPEQLATYAMDCADSAQRDAIVWQPAVEQAFKDSCLKMAAQTQKVNPDQYCDCVLDGVKKRFRTTNDLSQLNPQTMQAIGQTCQ
;
A
#
# COMPACT_ATOMS: atom_id res chain seq x y z
N MET A 1 17.76 8.58 -72.32
CA MET A 1 17.79 9.76 -71.45
C MET A 1 16.76 9.55 -70.34
N LYS A 2 17.24 9.14 -69.16
CA LYS A 2 17.05 9.83 -67.86
C LYS A 2 15.59 10.08 -67.48
N ASN A 3 15.08 9.25 -66.56
CA ASN A 3 14.51 9.71 -65.28
C ASN A 3 14.33 8.50 -64.35
N LYS A 4 15.46 8.12 -63.75
CA LYS A 4 15.51 7.38 -62.49
C LYS A 4 15.27 8.40 -61.36
N PHE A 5 14.83 7.91 -60.19
CA PHE A 5 14.83 8.65 -58.92
C PHE A 5 13.69 9.66 -58.69
N VAL A 6 12.45 9.17 -58.64
CA VAL A 6 11.51 9.69 -57.63
C VAL A 6 11.72 8.85 -56.37
N TRP A 7 12.71 9.29 -55.58
CA TRP A 7 12.96 8.91 -54.19
C TRP A 7 11.62 8.84 -53.44
N LEU A 8 11.18 7.70 -52.91
CA LEU A 8 11.59 7.16 -51.61
C LEU A 8 11.83 8.26 -50.55
N LEU A 9 10.80 9.04 -50.26
CA LEU A 9 10.65 9.81 -49.02
C LEU A 9 9.30 9.48 -48.37
N LEU A 10 9.06 8.18 -48.17
CA LEU A 10 8.22 7.73 -47.05
C LEU A 10 9.07 7.84 -45.79
N LEU A 11 9.20 9.08 -45.30
CA LEU A 11 9.58 9.37 -43.92
C LEU A 11 8.49 8.76 -43.05
N THR A 12 8.67 7.49 -42.70
CA THR A 12 8.04 6.88 -41.53
C THR A 12 8.46 7.73 -40.35
N LEU A 13 7.62 8.69 -39.98
CA LEU A 13 7.56 9.22 -38.63
C LEU A 13 7.32 7.99 -37.75
N ALA A 14 8.40 7.37 -37.27
CA ALA A 14 8.34 6.57 -36.07
C ALA A 14 7.86 7.55 -35.01
N ALA A 15 6.55 7.56 -34.78
CA ALA A 15 5.97 8.27 -33.66
C ALA A 15 6.68 7.70 -32.43
N CYS A 16 7.58 8.48 -31.84
CA CYS A 16 8.04 8.27 -30.48
C CYS A 16 6.81 8.43 -29.62
N THR A 17 6.04 7.35 -29.44
CA THR A 17 5.05 7.30 -28.40
C THR A 17 5.83 7.33 -27.09
N PRO A 18 5.58 8.32 -26.21
CA PRO A 18 6.14 8.31 -24.88
C PRO A 18 5.77 6.98 -24.25
N ARG A 19 6.77 6.28 -23.74
CA ARG A 19 6.64 4.99 -23.09
C ARG A 19 7.44 5.04 -21.82
N TRP A 20 7.03 4.22 -20.87
CA TRP A 20 7.79 4.00 -19.66
C TRP A 20 9.19 3.48 -19.98
N GLU A 21 10.18 4.27 -19.63
CA GLU A 21 11.58 3.90 -19.66
C GLU A 21 11.91 3.06 -18.41
N ASP A 22 13.00 2.29 -18.49
CA ASP A 22 13.35 1.36 -17.40
C ASP A 22 13.71 2.10 -16.11
N GLU A 23 14.26 3.30 -16.20
CA GLU A 23 14.53 4.17 -15.05
C GLU A 23 13.25 4.58 -14.33
N GLU A 24 12.20 4.92 -15.07
CA GLU A 24 10.91 5.34 -14.50
C GLU A 24 10.17 4.18 -13.85
N LYS A 25 10.21 3.00 -14.49
CA LYS A 25 9.66 1.76 -13.92
C LYS A 25 10.35 1.40 -12.61
N GLU A 26 11.69 1.51 -12.58
CA GLU A 26 12.46 1.22 -11.39
C GLU A 26 12.21 2.22 -10.28
N LYS A 27 12.13 3.51 -10.62
CA LYS A 27 11.75 4.55 -9.67
C LYS A 27 10.39 4.28 -9.04
N PHE A 28 9.38 3.95 -9.86
CA PHE A 28 8.06 3.58 -9.38
C PHE A 28 8.11 2.38 -8.43
N ARG A 29 8.81 1.30 -8.83
CA ARG A 29 8.99 0.11 -8.00
C ARG A 29 9.58 0.45 -6.64
N GLN A 30 10.65 1.24 -6.59
CA GLN A 30 11.31 1.61 -5.34
C GLN A 30 10.40 2.43 -4.43
N ASP A 31 9.69 3.41 -4.97
CA ASP A 31 8.77 4.25 -4.21
C ASP A 31 7.56 3.45 -3.72
N CYS A 32 7.02 2.56 -4.57
CA CYS A 32 5.97 1.62 -4.20
C CYS A 32 6.42 0.66 -3.10
N MET A 33 7.59 0.03 -3.21
CA MET A 33 8.10 -0.91 -2.22
C MET A 33 8.33 -0.23 -0.87
N ARG A 34 8.80 1.02 -0.87
CA ARG A 34 8.95 1.83 0.36
C ARG A 34 7.60 2.04 1.04
N GLY A 35 6.55 2.35 0.27
CA GLY A 35 5.18 2.45 0.78
C GLY A 35 4.62 1.12 1.25
N ALA A 36 4.78 0.07 0.45
CA ALA A 36 4.22 -1.25 0.70
C ALA A 36 4.86 -1.96 1.91
N THR A 37 6.15 -1.69 2.18
CA THR A 37 6.82 -2.18 3.39
C THR A 37 6.19 -1.57 4.65
N ASN A 38 5.80 -0.30 4.61
CA ASN A 38 5.15 0.39 5.73
C ASN A 38 3.69 -0.07 5.92
N SER A 39 3.05 -0.50 4.84
CA SER A 39 1.68 -1.02 4.83
C SER A 39 1.59 -2.54 5.01
N ASN A 40 2.71 -3.22 5.27
CA ASN A 40 2.78 -4.64 5.64
C ASN A 40 2.22 -5.61 4.56
N PHE A 41 2.39 -5.26 3.27
CA PHE A 41 2.04 -6.12 2.13
C PHE A 41 2.86 -7.42 2.16
N GLY A 42 2.23 -8.56 1.88
CA GLY A 42 2.84 -9.90 2.05
C GLY A 42 4.10 -10.11 1.22
N ASN A 43 4.06 -9.69 -0.04
CA ASN A 43 5.24 -9.57 -0.90
C ASN A 43 5.20 -8.22 -1.64
N PRO A 44 5.93 -7.20 -1.15
CA PRO A 44 5.95 -5.87 -1.75
C PRO A 44 6.38 -5.85 -3.21
N GLU A 45 7.28 -6.73 -3.62
CA GLU A 45 7.78 -6.80 -5.01
C GLU A 45 6.67 -7.23 -5.97
N VAL A 46 5.98 -8.33 -5.65
CA VAL A 46 4.84 -8.84 -6.45
C VAL A 46 3.71 -7.82 -6.53
N TYR A 47 3.40 -7.16 -5.42
CA TYR A 47 2.40 -6.09 -5.38
C TYR A 47 2.78 -4.91 -6.28
N CYS A 48 4.02 -4.42 -6.14
CA CYS A 48 4.49 -3.26 -6.90
C CYS A 48 4.64 -3.54 -8.40
N ASP A 49 5.04 -4.75 -8.77
CA ASP A 49 5.05 -5.17 -10.17
C ASP A 49 3.64 -5.26 -10.74
N CYS A 50 2.67 -5.77 -9.99
CA CYS A 50 1.27 -5.75 -10.41
C CYS A 50 0.78 -4.31 -10.63
N MET A 51 1.05 -3.41 -9.67
CA MET A 51 0.66 -2.00 -9.75
C MET A 51 1.25 -1.33 -10.98
N LEU A 52 2.57 -1.49 -11.19
CA LEU A 52 3.27 -0.92 -12.34
C LEU A 52 2.67 -1.44 -13.66
N ASN A 53 2.42 -2.75 -13.76
CA ASN A 53 1.84 -3.35 -14.95
C ASN A 53 0.42 -2.84 -15.25
N ASN A 54 -0.39 -2.58 -14.22
CA ASN A 54 -1.72 -2.00 -14.39
C ASN A 54 -1.65 -0.53 -14.82
N LEU A 55 -0.77 0.25 -14.20
CA LEU A 55 -0.57 1.66 -14.55
C LEU A 55 -0.01 1.83 -15.96
N MET A 56 0.98 1.03 -16.37
CA MET A 56 1.52 1.07 -17.75
C MET A 56 0.47 0.75 -18.83
N LYS A 57 -0.53 -0.08 -18.51
CA LYS A 57 -1.63 -0.39 -19.43
C LYS A 57 -2.65 0.74 -19.52
N ALA A 58 -2.97 1.38 -18.39
CA ALA A 58 -3.95 2.45 -18.32
C ALA A 58 -3.37 3.82 -18.76
N TYR A 59 -2.10 4.06 -18.46
CA TYR A 59 -1.33 5.27 -18.72
C TYR A 59 -0.03 4.90 -19.46
N PRO A 60 -0.08 4.65 -20.79
CA PRO A 60 1.10 4.27 -21.56
C PRO A 60 2.20 5.34 -21.56
N ASN A 61 1.83 6.60 -21.39
CA ASN A 61 2.73 7.71 -21.14
C ASN A 61 2.85 7.93 -19.61
N PRO A 62 4.05 7.82 -19.02
CA PRO A 62 4.25 8.00 -17.58
C PRO A 62 3.89 9.41 -17.10
N ASP A 63 3.98 10.43 -17.97
CA ASP A 63 3.57 11.78 -17.61
C ASP A 63 2.09 11.83 -17.26
N ASP A 64 1.23 10.98 -17.82
CA ASP A 64 -0.23 11.01 -17.61
C ASP A 64 -0.65 10.47 -16.23
N ILE A 65 0.28 9.91 -15.43
CA ILE A 65 0.00 9.38 -14.08
C ILE A 65 -0.58 10.46 -13.15
N HIS A 66 -0.30 11.74 -13.39
CA HIS A 66 -0.87 12.84 -12.59
C HIS A 66 -2.40 12.95 -12.72
N GLU A 67 -3.01 12.35 -13.74
CA GLU A 67 -4.45 12.29 -13.92
C GLU A 67 -5.11 11.19 -13.09
N LEU A 68 -4.32 10.31 -12.45
CA LEU A 68 -4.81 9.21 -11.64
C LEU A 68 -5.55 9.74 -10.40
N THR A 69 -6.84 9.44 -10.30
CA THR A 69 -7.61 9.78 -9.11
C THR A 69 -7.30 8.84 -7.94
N PRO A 70 -7.52 9.26 -6.68
CA PRO A 70 -7.39 8.37 -5.54
C PRO A 70 -8.26 7.11 -5.63
N GLU A 71 -9.44 7.20 -6.26
CA GLU A 71 -10.37 6.09 -6.44
C GLU A 71 -9.86 5.06 -7.46
N GLN A 72 -9.28 5.53 -8.57
CA GLN A 72 -8.63 4.67 -9.55
C GLN A 72 -7.39 3.99 -8.96
N LEU A 73 -6.58 4.74 -8.22
CA LEU A 73 -5.42 4.19 -7.50
C LEU A 73 -5.83 3.10 -6.52
N ALA A 74 -6.90 3.31 -5.74
CA ALA A 74 -7.44 2.32 -4.82
C ALA A 74 -7.93 1.06 -5.56
N THR A 75 -8.54 1.22 -6.74
CA THR A 75 -8.98 0.10 -7.57
C THR A 75 -7.79 -0.76 -8.01
N TYR A 76 -6.74 -0.14 -8.56
CA TYR A 76 -5.53 -0.87 -8.94
C TYR A 76 -4.85 -1.54 -7.74
N ALA A 77 -4.83 -0.86 -6.59
CA ALA A 77 -4.30 -1.44 -5.36
C ALA A 77 -5.07 -2.69 -4.92
N MET A 78 -6.41 -2.68 -5.02
CA MET A 78 -7.25 -3.85 -4.71
C MET A 78 -7.07 -5.00 -5.69
N ASP A 79 -6.90 -4.71 -6.99
CA ASP A 79 -6.64 -5.72 -8.01
C ASP A 79 -5.31 -6.44 -7.78
N CYS A 80 -4.33 -5.71 -7.23
CA CYS A 80 -3.01 -6.22 -6.90
C CYS A 80 -2.91 -6.77 -5.47
N ALA A 81 -3.93 -6.56 -4.66
CA ALA A 81 -3.96 -7.04 -3.29
C ALA A 81 -4.17 -8.57 -3.24
N ASP A 82 -3.39 -9.28 -2.42
CA ASP A 82 -3.69 -10.68 -2.11
C ASP A 82 -4.99 -10.81 -1.26
N SER A 83 -5.49 -12.03 -1.05
CA SER A 83 -6.72 -12.23 -0.29
C SER A 83 -6.63 -11.73 1.15
N ALA A 84 -5.47 -11.82 1.80
CA ALA A 84 -5.27 -11.31 3.15
C ALA A 84 -5.25 -9.76 3.17
N GLN A 85 -4.80 -9.14 2.08
CA GLN A 85 -4.78 -7.69 1.91
C GLN A 85 -6.17 -7.12 1.59
N ARG A 86 -6.99 -7.84 0.81
CA ARG A 86 -8.39 -7.46 0.56
C ARG A 86 -9.25 -7.52 1.82
N ASP A 87 -8.96 -8.48 2.70
CA ASP A 87 -9.67 -8.65 3.98
C ASP A 87 -9.07 -7.81 5.11
N ALA A 88 -8.04 -7.01 4.83
CA ALA A 88 -7.30 -6.25 5.83
C ALA A 88 -8.19 -5.23 6.55
N ILE A 89 -7.99 -5.10 7.85
CA ILE A 89 -8.70 -4.11 8.66
C ILE A 89 -8.08 -2.75 8.39
N VAL A 90 -8.88 -1.87 7.79
CA VAL A 90 -8.56 -0.46 7.76
C VAL A 90 -8.81 0.12 9.16
N TRP A 91 -7.73 0.30 9.92
CA TRP A 91 -7.78 0.97 11.22
C TRP A 91 -8.01 2.47 11.00
N GLN A 92 -9.29 2.85 10.95
CA GLN A 92 -9.67 4.25 10.82
C GLN A 92 -9.18 5.03 12.04
N PRO A 93 -8.73 6.30 11.88
CA PRO A 93 -8.22 7.09 13.00
C PRO A 93 -9.19 7.19 14.19
N ALA A 94 -10.50 7.27 13.91
CA ALA A 94 -11.53 7.28 14.95
C ALA A 94 -11.60 5.96 15.75
N VAL A 95 -11.37 4.82 15.09
CA VAL A 95 -11.35 3.50 15.73
C VAL A 95 -10.07 3.34 16.56
N GLU A 96 -8.93 3.77 16.03
CA GLU A 96 -7.67 3.80 16.78
C GLU A 96 -7.78 4.66 18.04
N GLN A 97 -8.37 5.85 17.91
CA GLN A 97 -8.58 6.75 19.04
C GLN A 97 -9.53 6.13 20.08
N ALA A 98 -10.66 5.55 19.64
CA ALA A 98 -11.60 4.88 20.56
C ALA A 98 -10.94 3.72 21.31
N PHE A 99 -10.04 2.98 20.64
CA PHE A 99 -9.24 1.95 21.28
C PHE A 99 -8.30 2.55 22.34
N LYS A 100 -7.53 3.58 21.99
CA LYS A 100 -6.61 4.26 22.92
C LYS A 100 -7.35 4.84 24.12
N ASP A 101 -8.48 5.51 23.92
CA ASP A 101 -9.29 6.06 25.00
C ASP A 101 -9.76 4.98 25.98
N SER A 102 -10.15 3.81 25.46
CA SER A 102 -10.56 2.67 26.28
C SER A 102 -9.38 2.07 27.02
N CYS A 103 -8.22 1.96 26.36
CA CYS A 103 -6.99 1.47 26.95
C CYS A 103 -6.50 2.39 28.09
N LEU A 104 -6.52 3.71 27.88
CA LEU A 104 -6.08 4.70 28.88
C LEU A 104 -6.90 4.60 30.17
N LYS A 105 -8.23 4.42 30.05
CA LYS A 105 -9.10 4.20 31.21
C LYS A 105 -8.70 2.97 32.03
N MET A 106 -8.36 1.86 31.37
CA MET A 106 -7.89 0.64 32.03
C MET A 106 -6.46 0.80 32.59
N ALA A 107 -5.57 1.44 31.85
CA ALA A 107 -4.19 1.68 32.26
C ALA A 107 -4.12 2.55 33.53
N ALA A 108 -5.02 3.54 33.66
CA ALA A 108 -5.18 4.33 34.87
C ALA A 108 -5.62 3.49 36.08
N GLN A 109 -6.54 2.54 35.88
CA GLN A 109 -7.00 1.62 36.93
C GLN A 109 -5.92 0.64 37.39
N THR A 110 -4.95 0.32 36.51
CA THR A 110 -3.88 -0.66 36.76
C THR A 110 -2.53 0.00 37.05
N GLN A 111 -2.49 1.31 37.26
CA GLN A 111 -1.30 2.08 37.65
C GLN A 111 -0.08 1.85 36.75
N LYS A 112 -0.29 1.83 35.42
CA LYS A 112 0.83 1.77 34.46
C LYS A 112 1.71 3.03 34.56
N VAL A 113 3.02 2.84 34.49
CA VAL A 113 4.03 3.90 34.67
C VAL A 113 3.95 4.97 33.56
N ASN A 114 3.57 4.56 32.33
CA ASN A 114 3.31 5.46 31.21
C ASN A 114 2.10 4.97 30.40
N PRO A 115 0.86 5.34 30.80
CA PRO A 115 -0.36 4.85 30.17
C PRO A 115 -0.44 5.11 28.67
N ASP A 116 -0.03 6.28 28.20
CA ASP A 116 -0.04 6.64 26.78
C ASP A 116 0.88 5.74 25.96
N GLN A 117 2.16 5.64 26.36
CA GLN A 117 3.13 4.81 25.66
C GLN A 117 2.76 3.31 25.72
N TYR A 118 2.19 2.86 26.83
CA TYR A 118 1.63 1.52 26.96
C TYR A 118 0.51 1.28 25.95
N CYS A 119 -0.44 2.22 25.84
CA CYS A 119 -1.59 2.08 24.95
C CYS A 119 -1.21 2.19 23.46
N ASP A 120 -0.21 3.00 23.13
CA ASP A 120 0.39 3.03 21.79
C ASP A 120 1.00 1.67 21.44
N CYS A 121 1.83 1.11 22.33
CA CYS A 121 2.43 -0.20 22.13
C CYS A 121 1.38 -1.32 21.98
N VAL A 122 0.33 -1.29 22.80
CA VAL A 122 -0.73 -2.30 22.73
C VAL A 122 -1.51 -2.19 21.43
N LEU A 123 -1.86 -0.97 20.99
CA LEU A 123 -2.53 -0.76 19.70
C LEU A 123 -1.67 -1.29 18.55
N ASP A 124 -0.37 -1.01 18.54
CA ASP A 124 0.54 -1.51 17.52
C ASP A 124 0.63 -3.04 17.54
N GLY A 125 0.67 -3.64 18.73
CA GLY A 125 0.63 -5.09 18.91
C GLY A 125 -0.64 -5.72 18.35
N VAL A 126 -1.80 -5.09 18.59
CA VAL A 126 -3.10 -5.53 18.06
C VAL A 126 -3.10 -5.40 16.53
N LYS A 127 -2.74 -4.24 15.97
CA LYS A 127 -2.68 -4.01 14.51
C LYS A 127 -1.76 -5.00 13.80
N LYS A 128 -0.63 -5.36 14.44
CA LYS A 128 0.33 -6.33 13.88
C LYS A 128 -0.20 -7.76 13.89
N ARG A 129 -0.94 -8.13 14.94
CA ARG A 129 -1.46 -9.49 15.16
C ARG A 129 -2.77 -9.76 14.41
N PHE A 130 -3.62 -8.75 14.31
CA PHE A 130 -4.95 -8.84 13.70
C PHE A 130 -4.98 -7.98 12.45
N ARG A 131 -4.56 -8.60 11.34
CA ARG A 131 -4.40 -7.91 10.07
C ARG A 131 -5.69 -7.90 9.28
N THR A 132 -6.44 -8.99 9.35
CA THR A 132 -7.68 -9.18 8.61
C THR A 132 -8.89 -9.20 9.51
N THR A 133 -10.05 -8.87 8.93
CA THR A 133 -11.33 -8.91 9.63
C THR A 133 -11.62 -10.31 10.20
N ASN A 134 -11.12 -11.35 9.53
CA ASN A 134 -11.20 -12.74 10.02
C ASN A 134 -10.33 -12.96 11.26
N ASP A 135 -9.14 -12.36 11.32
CA ASP A 135 -8.25 -12.48 12.49
C ASP A 135 -8.87 -11.84 13.73
N LEU A 136 -9.61 -10.73 13.58
CA LEU A 136 -10.25 -10.04 14.71
C LEU A 136 -11.20 -10.94 15.51
N SER A 137 -11.78 -11.97 14.88
CA SER A 137 -12.60 -12.96 15.59
C SER A 137 -11.83 -13.73 16.68
N GLN A 138 -10.50 -13.76 16.58
CA GLN A 138 -9.60 -14.39 17.54
C GLN A 138 -9.15 -13.44 18.66
N LEU A 139 -9.57 -12.16 18.61
CA LEU A 139 -9.29 -11.19 19.66
C LEU A 139 -10.10 -11.55 20.91
N ASN A 140 -9.40 -11.99 21.96
CA ASN A 140 -9.99 -12.39 23.22
C ASN A 140 -9.15 -11.84 24.40
N PRO A 141 -9.66 -11.92 25.65
CA PRO A 141 -8.95 -11.39 26.81
C PRO A 141 -7.52 -11.93 27.00
N GLN A 142 -7.28 -13.22 26.69
CA GLN A 142 -5.97 -13.84 26.82
C GLN A 142 -4.97 -13.26 25.81
N THR A 143 -5.38 -13.09 24.56
CA THR A 143 -4.53 -12.48 23.53
C THR A 143 -4.25 -11.01 23.86
N MET A 144 -5.25 -10.28 24.34
CA MET A 144 -5.07 -8.88 24.78
C MET A 144 -4.09 -8.78 25.96
N GLN A 145 -4.18 -9.69 26.93
CA GLN A 145 -3.24 -9.76 28.04
C GLN A 145 -1.82 -10.06 27.58
N ALA A 146 -1.63 -11.01 26.65
CA ALA A 146 -0.32 -11.36 26.10
C ALA A 146 0.33 -10.16 25.38
N ILE A 147 -0.44 -9.41 24.59
CA ILE A 147 0.05 -8.18 23.94
C ILE A 147 0.44 -7.15 25.02
N GLY A 148 -0.43 -6.92 26.01
CA GLY A 148 -0.16 -5.99 27.11
C GLY A 148 1.09 -6.34 27.92
N GLN A 149 1.41 -7.62 28.08
CA GLN A 149 2.64 -8.06 28.76
C GLN A 149 3.92 -7.69 28.02
N THR A 150 3.88 -7.58 26.68
CA THR A 150 5.04 -7.13 25.90
C THR A 150 5.28 -5.62 25.95
N CYS A 151 4.33 -4.87 26.51
CA CYS A 151 4.33 -3.41 26.54
C CYS A 151 4.56 -2.81 27.95
N GLN A 152 4.88 -3.64 28.95
CA GLN A 152 5.02 -3.23 30.35
C GLN A 152 6.26 -2.38 30.63
#